data_AF-A0AAT9HA78-F1
#
_entry.id   AF-A0AAT9HA78-F1
#
_cell.length_a   1.000
_cell.length_b   1.000
_cell.length_c   1.000
_cell.angle_alpha   90.00
_cell.angle_beta   90.00
_cell.angle_gamma   90.00
#
_symmetry.space_group_name_H-M   'P 1'
#
loop_
_entity.id
_entity.type
_entity.pdbx_description
1 polymer ?
#
loop_
_entity_poly.entity_id
_entity_poly.type
_entity_poly.pdbx_seq_one_letter_code
_entity_poly.pdbx_strand_id
1 'polypeptide(L)'
;MDKASGGPYAVIVDDAELLYDTRLDEALETVVRKGADGGIGLIAAGSTDSLSGQYRGFAVEARKSRNGLLLTPQSPSEGELFGIRLPSNSGSGVAGSGLFVSGGRSCRFRGWWWGEE
;
A
#
# COMPACT_ATOMS: atom_id res chain seq x y z
N MET A 1 10.07 -4.18 -19.79
CA MET A 1 10.76 -3.50 -18.69
C MET A 1 12.15 -4.11 -18.60
N ASP A 2 13.13 -3.42 -19.19
CA ASP A 2 14.54 -3.80 -19.03
C ASP A 2 14.86 -3.84 -17.54
N LYS A 3 15.66 -4.84 -17.14
CA LYS A 3 16.15 -4.96 -15.75
C LYS A 3 16.76 -3.61 -15.35
N ALA A 4 16.16 -2.95 -14.36
CA ALA A 4 16.92 -2.04 -13.51
C ALA A 4 18.20 -2.79 -13.11
N SER A 5 19.36 -2.20 -13.44
CA SER A 5 20.70 -2.77 -13.37
C SER A 5 20.92 -3.81 -12.26
N GLY A 6 20.75 -5.11 -12.56
CA GLY A 6 21.21 -6.30 -11.81
C GLY A 6 20.91 -6.45 -10.31
N GLY A 7 20.43 -5.42 -9.62
CA GLY A 7 20.30 -5.31 -8.17
C GLY A 7 18.87 -5.08 -7.73
N PRO A 8 18.64 -4.98 -6.41
CA PRO A 8 17.30 -4.85 -5.88
C PRO A 8 16.67 -3.52 -6.29
N TYR A 9 15.38 -3.55 -6.68
CA TYR A 9 14.64 -2.34 -7.02
C TYR A 9 13.22 -2.36 -6.46
N ALA A 10 12.65 -1.17 -6.26
CA ALA A 10 11.26 -0.99 -5.85
C ALA A 10 10.52 -0.16 -6.90
N VAL A 11 9.30 -0.58 -7.24
CA VAL A 11 8.37 0.20 -8.05
C VAL A 11 7.44 0.94 -7.11
N ILE A 12 7.38 2.27 -7.25
CA ILE A 12 6.48 3.12 -6.49
C ILE A 12 5.37 3.58 -7.43
N VAL A 13 4.13 3.38 -7.01
CA VAL A 13 2.94 3.80 -7.73
C VAL A 13 2.16 4.72 -6.82
N ASP A 14 2.02 5.97 -7.24
CA ASP A 14 1.11 6.93 -6.61
C ASP A 14 -0.21 6.98 -7.39
N ASP A 15 -1.30 7.34 -6.72
CA ASP A 15 -2.67 7.28 -7.27
C ASP A 15 -2.96 5.95 -8.00
N ALA A 16 -2.68 4.83 -7.33
CA ALA A 16 -2.76 3.48 -7.88
C ALA A 16 -4.12 3.13 -8.51
N GLU A 17 -5.19 3.77 -8.06
CA GLU A 17 -6.53 3.66 -8.65
C GLU A 17 -6.60 4.04 -10.13
N LEU A 18 -5.73 4.95 -10.60
CA LEU A 18 -5.69 5.39 -11.99
C LEU A 18 -5.14 4.32 -12.93
N LEU A 19 -4.43 3.32 -12.40
CA LEU A 19 -3.84 2.24 -13.19
C LEU A 19 -4.73 1.00 -13.28
N TYR A 20 -5.87 0.99 -12.58
CA TYR A 20 -6.82 -0.13 -12.61
C TYR A 20 -7.35 -0.39 -14.03
N ASP A 21 -7.32 -1.66 -14.45
CA ASP A 21 -7.77 -2.09 -15.79
C ASP A 21 -6.98 -1.49 -16.97
N THR A 22 -5.77 -1.01 -16.71
CA THR A 22 -4.82 -0.56 -17.74
C THR A 22 -3.83 -1.67 -18.08
N ARG A 23 -3.07 -1.52 -19.17
CA ARG A 23 -1.96 -2.44 -19.48
C ARG A 23 -0.87 -2.47 -18.40
N LEU A 24 -0.75 -1.40 -17.59
CA LEU A 24 0.20 -1.37 -16.49
C LEU A 24 -0.27 -2.24 -15.32
N ASP A 25 -1.57 -2.47 -15.17
CA ASP A 25 -2.14 -3.33 -14.12
C ASP A 25 -1.54 -4.74 -14.15
N GLU A 26 -1.59 -5.40 -15.32
CA GLU A 26 -1.05 -6.74 -15.54
C GLU A 26 0.48 -6.80 -15.34
N ALA A 27 1.18 -5.76 -15.80
CA ALA A 27 2.63 -5.65 -15.66
C ALA A 27 3.03 -5.50 -14.18
N LEU A 28 2.32 -4.66 -13.42
CA LEU A 28 2.56 -4.46 -12.00
C LEU A 28 2.16 -5.69 -11.18
N GLU A 29 1.10 -6.41 -11.56
CA GLU A 29 0.74 -7.68 -10.92
C GLU A 29 1.88 -8.69 -11.05
N THR A 30 2.53 -8.74 -12.22
CA THR A 30 3.72 -9.57 -12.43
C THR A 30 4.89 -9.14 -11.53
N VAL A 31 5.06 -7.84 -11.28
CA VAL A 31 6.07 -7.31 -10.34
C VAL A 31 5.78 -7.77 -8.92
N VAL A 32 4.52 -7.67 -8.46
CA VAL A 32 4.12 -8.12 -7.12
C VAL A 32 4.41 -9.61 -6.93
N ARG A 33 4.04 -10.45 -7.90
CA ARG A 33 4.28 -11.90 -7.85
C ARG A 33 5.76 -12.25 -7.80
N LYS A 34 6.59 -11.59 -8.61
CA LYS A 34 8.06 -11.78 -8.59
C LYS A 34 8.71 -11.28 -7.30
N GLY A 35 8.12 -10.28 -6.65
CA GLY A 35 8.63 -9.78 -5.37
C GLY A 35 8.63 -10.84 -4.25
N ALA A 36 7.80 -11.87 -4.35
CA ALA A 36 7.82 -13.00 -3.43
C ALA A 36 9.14 -13.79 -3.45
N ASP A 37 9.82 -13.82 -4.60
CA ASP A 37 11.14 -14.46 -4.76
C ASP A 37 12.29 -13.57 -4.26
N GLY A 38 11.99 -12.33 -3.85
CA GLY A 38 12.94 -11.36 -3.34
C GLY A 38 13.61 -10.51 -4.41
N GLY A 39 14.33 -9.46 -3.96
CA GLY A 39 15.06 -8.53 -4.84
C GLY A 39 14.19 -7.52 -5.59
N ILE A 40 12.86 -7.61 -5.52
CA ILE A 40 11.96 -6.65 -6.15
C ILE A 40 10.81 -6.34 -5.19
N GLY A 41 10.43 -5.06 -5.08
CA GLY A 41 9.30 -4.62 -4.27
C GLY A 41 8.34 -3.74 -5.06
N LEU A 42 7.10 -3.64 -4.59
CA LEU A 42 6.11 -2.68 -5.07
C LEU A 42 5.47 -1.97 -3.89
N ILE A 43 5.42 -0.64 -3.96
CA ILE A 43 4.69 0.22 -3.03
C ILE A 43 3.61 0.92 -3.83
N ALA A 44 2.35 0.71 -3.46
CA ALA A 44 1.20 1.37 -4.06
C ALA A 44 0.56 2.29 -3.02
N ALA A 45 0.36 3.55 -3.40
CA ALA A 45 -0.39 4.53 -2.65
C ALA A 45 -1.69 4.86 -3.39
N GLY A 46 -2.74 5.17 -2.63
CA GLY A 46 -4.06 5.49 -3.16
C GLY A 46 -5.06 5.62 -2.03
N SER A 47 -6.27 6.04 -2.38
CA SER A 47 -7.37 6.16 -1.43
C SER A 47 -7.85 4.78 -0.96
N THR A 48 -8.13 4.63 0.34
CA THR A 48 -8.59 3.36 0.93
C THR A 48 -9.88 2.87 0.26
N ASP A 49 -10.80 3.78 -0.06
CA ASP A 49 -12.07 3.45 -0.71
C ASP A 49 -11.85 2.90 -2.12
N SER A 50 -11.02 3.57 -2.94
CA SER A 50 -10.69 3.10 -4.29
C SER A 50 -9.95 1.76 -4.26
N LEU A 51 -8.92 1.63 -3.41
CA LEU A 51 -8.15 0.41 -3.31
C LEU A 51 -8.97 -0.75 -2.76
N SER A 52 -9.86 -0.51 -1.80
CA SER A 52 -10.74 -1.55 -1.24
C SER A 52 -11.76 -2.04 -2.27
N GLY A 53 -12.33 -1.15 -3.09
CA GLY A 53 -13.34 -1.46 -4.11
C GLY A 53 -12.84 -2.25 -5.32
N GLN A 54 -11.53 -2.29 -5.57
CA GLN A 54 -10.96 -3.07 -6.67
C GLN A 54 -11.02 -4.58 -6.37
N TYR A 55 -11.53 -5.36 -7.33
CA TYR A 55 -11.75 -6.81 -7.20
C TYR A 55 -10.76 -7.68 -7.97
N ARG A 56 -9.92 -7.08 -8.84
CA ARG A 56 -8.78 -7.72 -9.50
C ARG A 56 -7.58 -6.76 -9.62
N GLY A 57 -6.49 -7.22 -10.21
CA GLY A 57 -5.33 -6.38 -10.56
C GLY A 57 -4.26 -6.30 -9.47
N PHE A 58 -3.21 -5.52 -9.75
CA PHE A 58 -2.00 -5.45 -8.93
C PHE A 58 -2.26 -5.00 -7.50
N ALA A 59 -3.23 -4.11 -7.26
CA ALA A 59 -3.57 -3.68 -5.91
C ALA A 59 -4.24 -4.79 -5.09
N VAL A 60 -5.07 -5.65 -5.71
CA VAL A 60 -5.59 -6.86 -5.04
C VAL A 60 -4.44 -7.79 -4.68
N GLU A 61 -3.51 -8.01 -5.61
CA GLU A 61 -2.37 -8.88 -5.37
C GLU A 61 -1.47 -8.33 -4.26
N ALA A 62 -1.16 -7.02 -4.27
CA ALA A 62 -0.33 -6.36 -3.27
C ALA A 62 -0.92 -6.45 -1.85
N ARG A 63 -2.26 -6.33 -1.72
CA ARG A 63 -2.98 -6.45 -0.43
C ARG A 63 -2.84 -7.81 0.23
N LYS A 64 -2.59 -8.88 -0.52
CA LYS A 64 -2.37 -10.22 0.04
C LYS A 64 -1.17 -10.28 1.00
N SER A 65 -0.20 -9.38 0.83
CA SER A 65 0.93 -9.24 1.76
C SER A 65 0.49 -8.84 3.18
N ARG A 66 -0.67 -8.18 3.31
CA ARG A 66 -1.19 -7.60 4.57
C ARG A 66 -0.18 -6.69 5.28
N ASN A 67 0.66 -6.02 4.50
CA ASN A 67 1.66 -5.07 4.97
C ASN A 67 1.40 -3.70 4.35
N GLY A 68 1.47 -2.64 5.14
CA GLY A 68 1.30 -1.28 4.63
C GLY A 68 1.14 -0.22 5.69
N LEU A 69 0.79 0.99 5.25
CA LEU A 69 0.52 2.15 6.08
C LEU A 69 -0.93 2.60 5.86
N LEU A 70 -1.67 2.81 6.95
CA LEU A 70 -2.94 3.54 6.93
C LEU A 70 -2.70 4.95 7.48
N LEU A 71 -2.80 5.96 6.62
CA LEU A 71 -2.59 7.36 7.00
C LEU A 71 -3.91 7.94 7.51
N THR A 72 -3.95 8.32 8.78
CA THR A 72 -5.13 8.94 9.43
C THR A 72 -6.46 8.26 9.04
N PRO A 73 -6.67 6.96 9.35
CA PRO A 73 -7.81 6.21 8.84
C PRO A 73 -9.14 6.76 9.37
N GLN A 74 -10.12 7.04 8.52
CA GLN A 74 -11.36 7.72 8.92
C GLN A 74 -12.42 6.77 9.51
N SER A 75 -12.33 5.47 9.20
CA SER A 75 -13.29 4.46 9.62
C SER A 75 -12.64 3.12 10.01
N PRO A 76 -13.28 2.31 10.89
CA PRO A 76 -12.75 0.99 11.22
C PRO A 76 -12.66 0.01 10.05
N SER A 77 -13.50 0.17 9.02
CA SER A 77 -13.53 -0.68 7.81
C SER A 77 -12.27 -0.57 6.97
N GLU A 78 -11.52 0.53 7.05
CA GLU A 78 -10.25 0.66 6.33
C GLU A 78 -9.20 -0.36 6.76
N GLY A 79 -9.36 -0.97 7.94
CA GLY A 79 -8.52 -2.08 8.40
C GLY A 79 -8.65 -3.35 7.55
N GLU A 80 -9.77 -3.52 6.84
CA GLU A 80 -10.04 -4.67 5.98
C GLU A 80 -9.02 -4.76 4.83
N LEU A 81 -8.46 -3.62 4.39
CA LEU A 81 -7.42 -3.55 3.37
C LEU A 81 -6.19 -4.40 3.70
N PHE A 82 -5.88 -4.51 5.00
CA PHE A 82 -4.77 -5.30 5.52
C PHE A 82 -5.23 -6.48 6.40
N GLY A 83 -6.53 -6.77 6.43
CA GLY A 83 -7.10 -7.86 7.23
C GLY A 83 -6.94 -7.67 8.75
N ILE A 84 -6.94 -6.42 9.22
CA ILE A 84 -6.86 -6.08 10.64
C ILE A 84 -8.13 -5.40 11.12
N ARG A 85 -8.42 -5.48 12.42
CA ARG A 85 -9.50 -4.71 13.03
C ARG A 85 -8.94 -3.43 13.63
N LEU A 86 -9.50 -2.30 13.23
CA LEU A 86 -9.12 -1.00 13.78
C LEU A 86 -9.98 -0.66 15.01
N PRO A 87 -9.36 -0.18 16.11
CA PRO A 87 -10.08 0.52 17.17
C PRO A 87 -10.84 1.74 16.66
N SER A 88 -11.95 2.10 17.31
CA SER A 88 -12.79 3.26 16.93
C SER A 88 -12.07 4.62 17.00
N ASN A 89 -10.95 4.71 17.71
CA ASN A 89 -10.12 5.92 17.84
C ASN A 89 -8.87 5.91 16.93
N SER A 90 -8.82 5.03 15.93
CA SER A 90 -7.66 4.88 15.04
C SER A 90 -7.40 6.12 14.16
N GLY A 91 -8.45 6.88 13.84
CA GLY A 91 -8.40 8.03 12.93
C GLY A 91 -7.96 9.36 13.50
N SER A 92 -7.72 9.45 14.81
CA SER A 92 -7.21 10.68 15.40
C SER A 92 -5.72 10.83 15.05
N GLY A 93 -5.35 11.91 14.37
CA GLY A 93 -3.97 12.17 13.94
C GLY A 93 -3.81 13.46 13.14
N VAL A 94 -2.57 13.92 13.01
CA VAL A 94 -2.18 14.98 12.07
C VAL A 94 -1.78 14.37 10.73
N ALA A 95 -1.79 15.16 9.66
CA ALA A 95 -1.24 14.73 8.37
C ALA A 95 0.15 14.10 8.54
N GLY A 96 0.39 12.97 7.86
CA GLY A 96 1.62 12.19 7.99
C GLY A 96 1.64 11.20 9.17
N SER A 97 0.67 11.21 10.07
CA SER A 97 0.53 10.17 11.10
C SER A 97 -0.41 9.03 10.66
N GLY A 98 -0.27 7.87 11.31
CA GLY A 98 -1.05 6.70 10.90
C GLY A 98 -0.72 5.42 11.66
N LEU A 99 -1.09 4.31 11.05
CA LEU A 99 -0.81 2.96 11.53
C LEU A 99 0.08 2.22 10.53
N PHE A 100 1.18 1.67 11.01
CA PHE A 100 1.95 0.68 10.28
C PHE A 100 1.40 -0.70 10.57
N VAL A 101 1.10 -1.44 9.52
CA VAL A 101 0.54 -2.80 9.59
C VAL A 101 1.56 -3.77 9.03
N SER A 102 1.88 -4.80 9.82
CA SER A 102 2.68 -5.92 9.34
C SER A 102 2.37 -7.20 10.10
N GLY A 103 2.22 -8.31 9.36
CA GLY A 103 1.96 -9.62 9.95
C GLY A 103 0.70 -9.66 10.82
N GLY A 104 -0.34 -8.91 10.43
CA GLY A 104 -1.61 -8.81 11.16
C GLY A 104 -1.55 -7.97 12.45
N ARG A 105 -0.42 -7.33 12.75
CA ARG A 105 -0.28 -6.40 13.87
C ARG A 105 -0.24 -4.97 13.35
N SER A 106 -0.72 -4.04 14.16
CA SER A 106 -0.61 -2.60 13.88
C SER A 106 0.12 -1.85 14.98
N CYS A 107 0.89 -0.83 14.61
CA CYS A 107 1.54 0.10 15.52
C CYS A 107 1.32 1.53 15.01
N ARG A 108 1.09 2.48 15.93
CA ARG A 108 0.94 3.88 15.57
C ARG A 108 2.30 4.49 15.24
N PHE A 109 2.35 5.26 14.17
CA PHE A 109 3.51 6.08 13.82
C PHE A 109 3.10 7.53 13.58
N ARG A 110 4.07 8.43 13.72
CA ARG A 110 3.99 9.78 13.16
C ARG A 110 5.11 9.91 12.14
N GLY A 111 4.74 10.13 10.89
CA GLY A 111 5.68 10.48 9.85
C GLY A 111 6.28 11.84 10.14
N TRP A 112 7.52 12.00 9.71
CA TRP A 112 8.18 13.29 9.69
C TRP A 112 7.71 14.04 8.46
N TRP A 113 7.32 15.29 8.66
CA TRP A 113 7.03 16.16 7.53
C TRP A 113 8.34 16.63 6.91
N TRP A 114 8.47 16.52 5.59
CA TRP A 114 9.72 16.77 4.87
C TRP A 114 9.98 18.26 4.59
N GLY A 115 9.15 19.19 5.10
CA GLY A 115 9.63 20.52 5.45
C GLY A 115 8.75 21.71 5.10
N GLU A 116 9.11 22.85 5.70
CA GLU A 116 9.23 24.19 5.11
C GLU A 116 10.57 24.71 5.66
N GLU A 117 11.57 24.84 4.79
CA GLU A 117 12.57 25.91 4.87
C GLU A 117 12.11 27.07 3.98
#